data_AF-A0A953SU09-F1
#
_entry.id   AF-A0A953SU09-F1
#
_cell.length_a   1.000
_cell.length_b   1.000
_cell.length_c   1.000
_cell.angle_alpha   90.00
_cell.angle_beta   90.00
_cell.angle_gamma   90.00
#
_symmetry.space_group_name_H-M   'P 1'
#
loop_
_entity.id
_entity.type
_entity.pdbx_description
1 polymer ?
#
loop_
_entity_poly.entity_id
_entity_poly.type
_entity_poly.pdbx_seq_one_letter_code
_entity_poly.pdbx_strand_id
1 'polypeptide(L)'
;GIKQGITLGYLIFVLAALVLFILYTGDSEPHIYLLNYYFVIGILFTALFFIGSEWMESEKVNLMLILVAIILGALLHMANAFVIPSIIFLLYLFRSNLKNLFLFVLISAVSFFLLNYFLVEDNSSFLSLSGAPFTTIPLIWKISLIIISVYVGWSVSSLIEVYITASFFLFLMSVISIVLLLQSCDFNQAVLIGEPFWASLIPITLFSLSDYKVDRFLGKVMPIGK
;
A
#
# COMPACT_ATOMS: atom_id res chain seq x y z
N GLY A 1 4.88 -20.73 -18.06
CA GLY A 1 3.86 -21.55 -17.38
C GLY A 1 3.13 -20.74 -16.33
N ILE A 2 3.51 -20.88 -15.06
CA ILE A 2 2.81 -20.26 -13.91
C ILE A 2 3.02 -18.74 -13.83
N LYS A 3 4.26 -18.24 -14.01
CA LYS A 3 4.54 -16.79 -14.01
C LYS A 3 3.67 -16.02 -15.01
N GLN A 4 3.55 -16.50 -16.25
CA GLN A 4 2.70 -15.87 -17.27
C GLN A 4 1.21 -15.90 -16.92
N GLY A 5 0.72 -16.97 -16.28
CA GLY A 5 -0.66 -17.04 -15.79
C GLY A 5 -0.95 -16.03 -14.67
N ILE A 6 0.02 -15.81 -13.78
CA ILE A 6 -0.06 -14.80 -12.71
C ILE A 6 -0.02 -13.40 -13.31
N THR A 7 0.87 -13.12 -14.28
CA THR A 7 0.93 -11.82 -14.96
C THR A 7 -0.35 -11.53 -15.76
N LEU A 8 -0.97 -12.55 -16.35
CA LEU A 8 -2.23 -12.40 -17.09
C LEU A 8 -3.41 -12.18 -16.15
N GLY A 9 -3.50 -12.95 -15.06
CA GLY A 9 -4.49 -12.74 -14.00
C GLY A 9 -4.39 -11.36 -13.35
N TYR A 10 -3.15 -10.90 -13.15
CA TYR A 10 -2.83 -9.55 -12.69
C TYR A 10 -3.36 -8.48 -13.65
N LEU A 11 -3.10 -8.64 -14.94
CA LEU A 11 -3.48 -7.65 -15.95
C LEU A 11 -5.00 -7.58 -16.10
N ILE A 12 -5.68 -8.74 -16.02
CA ILE A 12 -7.15 -8.83 -15.97
C ILE A 12 -7.69 -8.16 -14.70
N PHE A 13 -7.05 -8.35 -13.55
CA PHE A 13 -7.51 -7.77 -12.28
C PHE A 13 -7.31 -6.25 -12.23
N VAL A 14 -6.17 -5.75 -12.72
CA VAL A 14 -5.90 -4.31 -12.87
C VAL A 14 -6.88 -3.69 -13.88
N LEU A 15 -7.13 -4.33 -15.02
CA LEU A 15 -8.12 -3.86 -16.00
C LEU A 15 -9.54 -3.88 -15.43
N ALA A 16 -9.92 -4.92 -14.68
CA ALA A 16 -11.23 -5.00 -14.03
C ALA A 16 -11.40 -3.91 -12.97
N ALA A 17 -10.36 -3.60 -12.20
CA ALA A 17 -10.35 -2.50 -11.25
C ALA A 17 -10.51 -1.13 -11.94
N LEU A 18 -9.80 -0.93 -13.05
CA LEU A 18 -9.89 0.28 -13.87
C LEU A 18 -11.28 0.44 -14.48
N VAL A 19 -11.88 -0.65 -14.97
CA VAL A 19 -13.25 -0.68 -15.50
C VAL A 19 -14.27 -0.42 -14.39
N LEU A 20 -14.11 -0.99 -13.20
CA LEU A 20 -14.98 -0.72 -12.04
C LEU A 20 -14.88 0.75 -11.60
N PHE A 21 -13.68 1.33 -11.59
CA PHE A 21 -13.47 2.74 -11.26
C PHE A 21 -14.15 3.67 -12.27
N ILE A 22 -14.07 3.36 -13.57
CA ILE A 22 -14.72 4.13 -14.64
C ILE A 22 -16.24 3.97 -14.61
N LEU A 23 -16.76 2.78 -14.30
CA LEU A 23 -18.20 2.51 -14.29
C LEU A 23 -18.91 3.10 -13.07
N TYR A 24 -18.24 3.19 -11.92
CA TYR A 24 -18.85 3.65 -10.66
C TYR A 24 -18.62 5.12 -10.33
N THR A 25 -17.93 5.89 -11.18
CA THR A 25 -17.70 7.33 -10.98
C THR A 25 -18.94 8.20 -11.27
N GLY A 26 -20.05 7.61 -11.74
CA GLY A 26 -21.21 8.38 -12.24
C GLY A 26 -22.43 8.54 -11.33
N ASP A 27 -22.80 7.55 -10.51
CA ASP A 27 -24.15 7.54 -9.88
C ASP A 27 -24.28 6.71 -8.58
N SER A 28 -23.17 6.26 -7.98
CA SER A 28 -23.26 5.39 -6.80
C SER A 28 -23.34 6.15 -5.48
N GLU A 29 -24.07 5.58 -4.52
CA GLU A 29 -24.07 6.04 -3.12
C GLU A 29 -22.62 6.26 -2.60
N PRO A 30 -22.36 7.31 -1.81
CA PRO A 30 -21.01 7.72 -1.41
C PRO A 30 -20.22 6.59 -0.71
N HIS A 31 -20.93 5.68 -0.04
CA HIS A 31 -20.34 4.52 0.63
C HIS A 31 -19.76 3.49 -0.34
N ILE A 32 -20.46 3.23 -1.46
CA ILE A 32 -20.04 2.26 -2.49
C ILE A 32 -18.87 2.85 -3.29
N TYR A 33 -18.94 4.14 -3.59
CA TYR A 33 -17.86 4.86 -4.26
C TYR A 33 -16.54 4.78 -3.47
N LEU A 34 -16.59 5.11 -2.17
CA LEU A 34 -15.42 5.08 -1.30
C LEU A 34 -14.82 3.68 -1.19
N LEU A 35 -15.66 2.65 -1.05
CA LEU A 35 -15.23 1.26 -1.02
C LEU A 35 -14.48 0.87 -2.30
N ASN A 36 -15.06 1.18 -3.46
CA ASN A 36 -14.47 0.88 -4.76
C ASN A 36 -13.16 1.63 -4.96
N TYR A 37 -13.08 2.89 -4.52
CA TYR A 37 -11.86 3.70 -4.56
C TYR A 37 -10.69 3.02 -3.83
N TYR A 38 -10.87 2.61 -2.57
CA TYR A 38 -9.80 1.93 -1.81
C TYR A 38 -9.48 0.53 -2.33
N PHE A 39 -10.46 -0.18 -2.87
CA PHE A 39 -10.23 -1.47 -3.51
C PHE A 39 -9.32 -1.31 -4.73
N VAL A 40 -9.62 -0.35 -5.62
CA VAL A 40 -8.83 -0.05 -6.82
C VAL A 40 -7.42 0.40 -6.45
N ILE A 41 -7.29 1.29 -5.45
CA ILE A 41 -5.97 1.72 -4.96
C ILE A 41 -5.18 0.55 -4.38
N GLY A 42 -5.82 -0.33 -3.60
CA GLY A 42 -5.18 -1.55 -3.10
C GLY A 42 -4.63 -2.43 -4.22
N ILE A 43 -5.38 -2.55 -5.33
CA ILE A 43 -4.92 -3.25 -6.53
C ILE A 43 -3.71 -2.56 -7.14
N LEU A 44 -3.74 -1.24 -7.31
CA LEU A 44 -2.65 -0.45 -7.88
C LEU A 44 -1.37 -0.52 -7.02
N PHE A 45 -1.47 -0.49 -5.70
CA PHE A 45 -0.32 -0.66 -4.80
C PHE A 45 0.27 -2.07 -4.87
N THR A 46 -0.58 -3.09 -4.80
CA THR A 46 -0.15 -4.49 -4.94
C THR A 46 0.53 -4.70 -6.28
N ALA A 47 -0.03 -4.07 -7.32
CA ALA A 47 0.51 -4.03 -8.64
C ALA A 47 1.94 -3.46 -8.68
N LEU A 48 2.08 -2.27 -8.12
CA LEU A 48 3.35 -1.58 -8.07
C LEU A 48 4.41 -2.37 -7.28
N PHE A 49 4.03 -2.99 -6.17
CA PHE A 49 4.94 -3.81 -5.36
C PHE A 49 5.44 -5.03 -6.13
N PHE A 50 4.54 -5.72 -6.83
CA PHE A 50 4.91 -6.85 -7.66
C PHE A 50 5.88 -6.44 -8.78
N ILE A 51 5.54 -5.39 -9.55
CA ILE A 51 6.39 -4.87 -10.61
C ILE A 51 7.76 -4.45 -10.07
N GLY A 52 7.78 -3.73 -8.94
CA GLY A 52 9.02 -3.30 -8.30
C GLY A 52 9.88 -4.48 -7.87
N SER A 53 9.28 -5.54 -7.33
CA SER A 53 10.02 -6.74 -6.89
C SER A 53 10.58 -7.57 -8.04
N GLU A 54 9.89 -7.65 -9.17
CA GLU A 54 10.29 -8.52 -10.29
C GLU A 54 11.20 -7.80 -11.29
N TRP A 55 11.00 -6.49 -11.53
CA TRP A 55 11.62 -5.79 -12.65
C TRP A 55 12.58 -4.66 -12.24
N MET A 56 12.63 -4.26 -10.97
CA MET A 56 13.62 -3.28 -10.51
C MET A 56 14.89 -3.96 -10.01
N GLU A 57 16.04 -3.51 -10.51
CA GLU A 57 17.34 -3.85 -9.94
C GLU A 57 17.62 -2.90 -8.77
N SER A 58 17.65 -3.39 -7.53
CA SER A 58 17.89 -2.55 -6.36
C SER A 58 19.31 -1.96 -6.32
N GLU A 59 20.25 -2.54 -7.06
CA GLU A 59 21.65 -2.12 -7.10
C GLU A 59 21.93 -0.98 -8.08
N LYS A 60 21.13 -0.84 -9.14
CA LYS A 60 21.37 0.14 -10.21
C LYS A 60 20.21 1.10 -10.36
N VAL A 61 20.53 2.36 -10.64
CA VAL A 61 19.51 3.33 -11.05
C VAL A 61 19.18 3.10 -12.51
N ASN A 62 18.01 2.52 -12.77
CA ASN A 62 17.47 2.30 -14.11
C ASN A 62 16.18 3.13 -14.32
N LEU A 63 15.72 3.22 -15.57
CA LEU A 63 14.48 3.95 -15.89
C LEU A 63 13.26 3.38 -15.18
N MET A 64 13.25 2.07 -14.92
CA MET A 64 12.18 1.40 -14.18
C MET A 64 12.07 1.90 -12.74
N LEU A 65 13.21 2.10 -12.06
CA LEU A 65 13.27 2.65 -10.70
C LEU A 65 12.65 4.04 -10.66
N ILE A 66 13.01 4.91 -11.61
CA ILE A 66 12.50 6.28 -11.70
C ILE A 66 10.98 6.26 -11.94
N LEU A 67 10.53 5.42 -12.88
CA LEU A 67 9.11 5.33 -13.24
C LEU A 67 8.26 4.79 -12.08
N VAL A 68 8.71 3.73 -11.41
CA VAL A 68 8.02 3.17 -10.23
C VAL A 68 8.02 4.17 -9.06
N ALA A 69 9.07 4.96 -8.87
CA ALA A 69 9.12 6.03 -7.86
C ALA A 69 8.09 7.13 -8.14
N ILE A 70 7.98 7.58 -9.39
CA ILE A 70 6.98 8.58 -9.81
C ILE A 70 5.56 8.04 -9.56
N ILE A 71 5.28 6.81 -9.99
CA ILE A 71 3.96 6.18 -9.77
C ILE A 71 3.67 6.01 -8.27
N LEU A 72 4.65 5.59 -7.46
CA LEU A 72 4.47 5.49 -6.01
C LEU A 72 4.10 6.85 -5.41
N GLY A 73 4.83 7.90 -5.77
CA GLY A 73 4.53 9.27 -5.31
C GLY A 73 3.11 9.71 -5.67
N ALA A 74 2.66 9.39 -6.89
CA ALA A 74 1.30 9.66 -7.34
C ALA A 74 0.23 8.85 -6.59
N LEU A 75 0.47 7.56 -6.33
CA LEU A 75 -0.47 6.72 -5.57
C LEU A 75 -0.53 7.12 -4.10
N LEU A 76 0.59 7.52 -3.49
CA LEU A 76 0.63 8.04 -2.12
C LEU A 76 -0.14 9.36 -1.99
N HIS A 77 -0.18 10.18 -3.03
CA HIS A 77 -1.04 11.37 -3.08
C HIS A 77 -2.54 11.01 -3.00
N MET A 78 -2.93 9.88 -3.59
CA MET A 78 -4.33 9.41 -3.60
C MET A 78 -4.74 8.72 -2.28
N ALA A 79 -3.81 8.06 -1.57
CA ALA A 79 -4.12 7.37 -0.33
C ALA A 79 -2.92 7.29 0.64
N ASN A 80 -2.96 8.14 1.67
CA ASN A 80 -1.90 8.26 2.68
C ASN A 80 -1.76 7.01 3.58
N ALA A 81 -2.78 6.17 3.72
CA ALA A 81 -2.70 4.98 4.56
C ALA A 81 -1.67 3.95 4.06
N PHE A 82 -1.35 3.99 2.77
CA PHE A 82 -0.37 3.09 2.16
C PHE A 82 1.08 3.50 2.42
N VAL A 83 1.33 4.60 3.15
CA VAL A 83 2.68 4.99 3.57
C VAL A 83 3.37 3.87 4.35
N ILE A 84 2.67 3.24 5.31
CA ILE A 84 3.23 2.14 6.11
C ILE A 84 3.58 0.92 5.23
N PRO A 85 2.65 0.35 4.45
CA PRO A 85 2.96 -0.68 3.47
C PRO A 85 4.15 -0.34 2.56
N SER A 86 4.23 0.91 2.10
CA SER A 86 5.32 1.38 1.23
C SER A 86 6.66 1.38 1.95
N ILE A 87 6.73 1.79 3.22
CA ILE A 87 7.96 1.71 4.02
C ILE A 87 8.46 0.26 4.11
N ILE A 88 7.57 -0.68 4.42
CA ILE A 88 7.91 -2.11 4.54
C ILE A 88 8.45 -2.62 3.20
N PHE A 89 7.77 -2.32 2.09
CA PHE A 89 8.17 -2.74 0.75
C PHE A 89 9.53 -2.14 0.34
N LEU A 90 9.74 -0.85 0.55
CA LEU A 90 10.97 -0.17 0.17
C LEU A 90 12.19 -0.68 0.95
N LEU A 91 12.03 -0.94 2.24
CA LEU A 91 13.08 -1.55 3.06
C LEU A 91 13.37 -2.98 2.61
N TYR A 92 12.35 -3.77 2.29
CA TYR A 92 12.54 -5.09 1.71
C TYR A 92 13.37 -5.04 0.42
N LEU A 93 13.05 -4.11 -0.50
CA LEU A 93 13.70 -4.02 -1.82
C LEU A 93 15.13 -3.45 -1.76
N PHE A 94 15.35 -2.41 -0.95
CA PHE A 94 16.59 -1.63 -0.97
C PHE A 94 17.45 -1.75 0.29
N ARG A 95 17.18 -2.69 1.22
CA ARG A 95 18.01 -2.88 2.43
C ARG A 95 19.52 -3.02 2.16
N SER A 96 19.90 -3.56 1.00
CA SER A 96 21.30 -3.72 0.58
C SER A 96 21.91 -2.47 -0.07
N ASN A 97 21.09 -1.50 -0.51
CA ASN A 97 21.54 -0.29 -1.18
C ASN A 97 20.72 0.94 -0.76
N LEU A 98 21.06 1.48 0.41
CA LEU A 98 20.39 2.63 1.01
C LEU A 98 20.52 3.92 0.20
N LYS A 99 21.56 4.04 -0.65
CA LYS A 99 21.71 5.19 -1.55
C LYS A 99 20.58 5.21 -2.57
N ASN A 100 20.26 4.06 -3.15
CA ASN A 100 19.17 3.93 -4.11
C ASN A 100 17.80 4.07 -3.43
N LEU A 101 17.65 3.60 -2.19
CA LEU A 101 16.46 3.88 -1.36
C LEU A 101 16.24 5.39 -1.20
N PHE A 102 17.28 6.14 -0.82
CA PHE A 102 17.18 7.58 -0.63
C PHE A 102 16.77 8.29 -1.93
N LEU A 103 17.39 7.93 -3.05
CA LEU A 103 17.06 8.47 -4.36
C LEU A 103 15.62 8.14 -4.77
N PHE A 104 15.17 6.91 -4.53
CA PHE A 104 13.80 6.48 -4.80
C PHE A 104 12.78 7.30 -3.99
N VAL A 105 13.02 7.46 -2.69
CA VAL A 105 12.17 8.25 -1.79
C VAL A 105 12.15 9.72 -2.23
N LEU A 106 13.29 10.27 -2.61
CA LEU A 106 13.38 11.66 -3.09
C LEU A 106 12.55 11.88 -4.35
N ILE A 107 12.67 11.00 -5.35
CA ILE A 107 11.87 11.08 -6.59
C ILE A 107 10.38 10.95 -6.27
N SER A 108 10.01 9.99 -5.42
CA SER A 108 8.62 9.77 -5.01
C SER A 108 8.05 11.00 -4.30
N ALA A 109 8.82 11.61 -3.39
CA ALA A 109 8.44 12.81 -2.67
C ALA A 109 8.29 14.00 -3.62
N VAL A 110 9.22 14.22 -4.56
CA VAL A 110 9.11 15.28 -5.57
C VAL A 110 7.84 15.09 -6.41
N SER A 111 7.55 13.87 -6.85
CA SER A 111 6.32 13.59 -7.60
C SER A 111 5.07 13.88 -6.76
N PHE A 112 5.05 13.47 -5.49
CA PHE A 112 3.95 13.77 -4.57
C PHE A 112 3.75 15.29 -4.40
N PHE A 113 4.83 16.04 -4.16
CA PHE A 113 4.77 17.49 -3.97
C PHE A 113 4.36 18.23 -5.24
N LEU A 114 4.83 17.81 -6.42
CA LEU A 114 4.43 18.40 -7.69
C LEU A 114 2.94 18.18 -7.95
N LEU A 115 2.43 16.96 -7.74
CA LEU A 115 1.01 16.67 -7.90
C LEU A 115 0.16 17.48 -6.91
N ASN A 116 0.60 17.59 -5.66
CA ASN A 116 -0.07 18.41 -4.67
C ASN A 116 -0.08 19.89 -5.11
N TYR A 117 1.05 20.44 -5.53
CA TYR A 117 1.15 21.83 -5.98
C TYR A 117 0.25 22.14 -7.18
N PHE A 118 0.23 21.28 -8.21
CA PHE A 118 -0.53 21.54 -9.43
C PHE A 118 -2.03 21.16 -9.34
N LEU A 119 -2.41 20.22 -8.48
CA LEU A 119 -3.81 19.77 -8.36
C LEU A 119 -4.58 20.50 -7.24
N VAL A 120 -3.89 21.14 -6.29
CA VAL A 120 -4.52 21.80 -5.13
C VAL A 120 -4.84 23.28 -5.39
N GLU A 121 -4.44 23.84 -6.54
CA GLU A 121 -4.68 25.25 -6.87
C GLU A 121 -6.18 25.63 -6.99
N ASP A 122 -7.10 24.65 -6.99
CA ASP A 122 -8.55 24.90 -7.16
C ASP A 122 -9.49 24.34 -6.07
N ASN A 123 -9.02 23.79 -4.94
CA ASN A 123 -9.93 23.36 -3.87
C ASN A 123 -9.34 23.50 -2.46
N SER A 124 -9.85 24.49 -1.73
CA SER A 124 -9.60 24.82 -0.32
C SER A 124 -10.03 23.74 0.69
N SER A 125 -10.27 22.51 0.27
CA SER A 125 -10.74 21.39 1.11
C SER A 125 -9.94 20.09 0.98
N PHE A 126 -8.81 20.08 0.25
CA PHE A 126 -7.95 18.90 0.15
C PHE A 126 -6.71 18.94 1.06
N LEU A 127 -6.38 20.13 1.58
CA LEU A 127 -5.40 20.34 2.65
C LEU A 127 -6.00 20.13 4.05
N SER A 128 -7.32 19.92 4.14
CA SER A 128 -7.88 19.41 5.38
C SER A 128 -7.42 17.96 5.50
N LEU A 129 -6.38 17.78 6.30
CA LEU A 129 -6.13 16.60 7.11
C LEU A 129 -7.42 15.99 7.75
N SER A 130 -8.61 16.57 7.62
CA SER A 130 -9.87 16.14 8.23
C SER A 130 -10.44 14.81 7.74
N GLY A 131 -9.78 14.09 6.83
CA GLY A 131 -10.20 12.73 6.41
C GLY A 131 -9.16 11.64 6.64
N ALA A 132 -7.87 11.97 6.75
CA ALA A 132 -6.84 10.95 6.76
C ALA A 132 -6.78 10.21 8.14
N PRO A 133 -6.63 8.88 8.18
CA PRO A 133 -6.48 8.12 9.44
C PRO A 133 -5.26 8.57 10.25
N PHE A 134 -4.27 9.13 9.55
CA PHE A 134 -3.10 9.74 10.16
C PHE A 134 -3.39 11.05 10.88
N THR A 135 -4.63 11.51 11.01
CA THR A 135 -4.93 12.81 11.63
C THR A 135 -5.80 12.62 12.87
N THR A 136 -6.61 11.56 12.86
CA THR A 136 -7.38 11.05 14.01
C THR A 136 -6.52 10.25 14.98
N ILE A 137 -5.49 9.53 14.48
CA ILE A 137 -4.58 8.78 15.33
C ILE A 137 -3.63 9.75 16.06
N PRO A 138 -3.41 9.62 17.39
CA PRO A 138 -2.45 10.46 18.11
C PRO A 138 -1.04 10.33 17.55
N LEU A 139 -0.27 11.42 17.55
CA LEU A 139 1.10 11.48 17.00
C LEU A 139 2.00 10.35 17.53
N ILE A 140 1.89 10.04 18.83
CA ILE A 140 2.69 8.99 19.49
C ILE A 140 2.48 7.62 18.81
N TRP A 141 1.24 7.27 18.47
CA TRP A 141 0.90 6.01 17.82
C TRP A 141 1.41 5.97 16.38
N LYS A 142 1.38 7.09 15.65
CA LYS A 142 1.98 7.19 14.31
C LYS A 142 3.47 6.90 14.35
N ILE A 143 4.18 7.53 15.29
CA ILE A 143 5.62 7.35 15.46
C ILE A 143 5.93 5.90 15.81
N SER A 144 5.20 5.32 16.77
CA SER A 144 5.36 3.90 17.13
C SER A 144 5.15 2.98 15.93
N LEU A 145 4.09 3.20 15.14
CA LEU A 145 3.82 2.41 13.96
C LEU A 145 4.92 2.54 12.91
N ILE A 146 5.45 3.74 12.68
CA ILE A 146 6.58 3.95 11.76
C ILE A 146 7.82 3.18 12.24
N ILE A 147 8.18 3.29 13.52
CA ILE A 147 9.34 2.59 14.09
C ILE A 147 9.19 1.06 13.92
N ILE A 148 8.03 0.52 14.27
CA ILE A 148 7.75 -0.91 14.13
C ILE A 148 7.77 -1.32 12.66
N SER A 149 7.23 -0.49 11.77
CA SER A 149 7.23 -0.77 10.32
C SER A 149 8.63 -0.80 9.74
N VAL A 150 9.53 0.08 10.21
CA VAL A 150 10.94 0.05 9.81
C VAL A 150 11.61 -1.23 10.29
N TYR A 151 11.40 -1.62 11.55
CA TYR A 151 11.95 -2.85 12.10
C TYR A 151 11.45 -4.10 11.35
N VAL A 152 10.14 -4.17 11.11
CA VAL A 152 9.51 -5.27 10.37
C VAL A 152 10.02 -5.30 8.92
N GLY A 153 9.99 -4.17 8.21
CA GLY A 153 10.47 -4.07 6.84
C GLY A 153 11.94 -4.47 6.67
N TRP A 154 12.78 -4.20 7.67
CA TRP A 154 14.17 -4.65 7.68
C TRP A 154 14.31 -6.17 7.88
N SER A 155 13.42 -6.76 8.67
CA SER A 155 13.46 -8.17 9.06
C SER A 155 12.79 -9.11 8.05
N VAL A 156 11.87 -8.59 7.24
CA VAL A 156 11.13 -9.36 6.24
C VAL A 156 12.09 -10.00 5.21
N SER A 157 11.89 -11.29 4.97
CA SER A 157 12.74 -12.10 4.10
C SER A 157 12.16 -12.33 2.71
N SER A 158 10.85 -12.16 2.54
CA SER A 158 10.12 -12.51 1.31
C SER A 158 9.03 -11.49 0.95
N LEU A 159 8.69 -11.39 -0.34
CA LEU A 159 7.61 -10.51 -0.81
C LEU A 159 6.24 -10.86 -0.21
N ILE A 160 6.00 -12.15 0.07
CA ILE A 160 4.78 -12.63 0.73
C ILE A 160 4.66 -12.05 2.13
N GLU A 161 5.75 -12.08 2.90
CA GLU A 161 5.80 -11.47 4.23
C GLU A 161 5.56 -9.95 4.15
N VAL A 162 6.02 -9.27 3.09
CA VAL A 162 5.67 -7.85 2.85
C VAL A 162 4.17 -7.67 2.72
N TYR A 163 3.50 -8.47 1.89
CA TYR A 163 2.04 -8.38 1.71
C TYR A 163 1.26 -8.71 3.00
N ILE A 164 1.67 -9.75 3.73
CA ILE A 164 1.03 -10.15 4.99
C ILE A 164 1.19 -9.05 6.04
N THR A 165 2.42 -8.55 6.23
CA THR A 165 2.71 -7.51 7.22
C THR A 165 2.01 -6.21 6.86
N ALA A 166 2.06 -5.78 5.59
CA ALA A 166 1.32 -4.62 5.10
C ALA A 166 -0.20 -4.75 5.35
N SER A 167 -0.80 -5.92 5.06
CA SER A 167 -2.21 -6.19 5.34
C SER A 167 -2.52 -6.10 6.83
N PHE A 168 -1.67 -6.68 7.68
CA PHE A 168 -1.84 -6.62 9.12
C PHE A 168 -1.80 -5.18 9.65
N PHE A 169 -0.87 -4.36 9.18
CA PHE A 169 -0.79 -2.95 9.55
C PHE A 169 -1.99 -2.14 9.07
N LEU A 170 -2.44 -2.34 7.83
CA LEU A 170 -3.64 -1.68 7.30
C LEU A 170 -4.89 -2.07 8.08
N PHE A 171 -5.03 -3.34 8.45
CA PHE A 171 -6.12 -3.82 9.29
C PHE A 171 -6.08 -3.17 10.67
N LEU A 172 -4.93 -3.18 11.34
CA LEU A 172 -4.76 -2.59 12.67
C LEU A 172 -5.03 -1.08 12.67
N MET A 173 -4.57 -0.37 11.62
CA MET A 173 -4.87 1.04 11.41
C MET A 173 -6.36 1.30 11.24
N SER A 174 -7.05 0.47 10.46
CA SER A 174 -8.49 0.58 10.25
C SER A 174 -9.26 0.38 11.57
N VAL A 175 -8.91 -0.65 12.35
CA VAL A 175 -9.54 -0.91 13.66
C VAL A 175 -9.30 0.25 14.63
N ILE A 176 -8.06 0.71 14.77
CA ILE A 176 -7.72 1.83 15.67
C ILE A 176 -8.48 3.09 15.25
N SER A 177 -8.52 3.40 13.96
CA SER A 177 -9.23 4.58 13.43
C SER A 177 -10.72 4.52 13.77
N ILE A 178 -11.38 3.39 13.52
CA ILE A 178 -12.80 3.19 13.84
C ILE A 178 -13.05 3.33 15.34
N VAL A 179 -12.23 2.71 16.19
CA VAL A 179 -12.40 2.77 17.66
C VAL A 179 -12.27 4.20 18.18
N LEU A 180 -11.33 4.98 17.64
CA LEU A 180 -11.17 6.39 18.02
C LEU A 180 -12.35 7.24 17.52
N LEU A 181 -12.85 6.99 16.31
CA LEU A 181 -13.99 7.72 15.74
C LEU A 181 -15.31 7.38 16.42
N LEU A 182 -15.47 6.19 17.00
CA LEU A 182 -16.63 5.84 17.82
C LEU A 182 -16.81 6.73 19.05
N GLN A 183 -15.77 7.46 19.46
CA GLN A 183 -15.88 8.44 20.54
C GLN A 183 -16.62 9.72 20.12
N SER A 184 -16.73 9.98 18.82
CA SER A 184 -17.27 11.23 18.26
C SER A 184 -18.41 11.05 17.25
N CYS A 185 -18.65 9.84 16.74
CA CYS A 185 -19.72 9.57 15.78
C CYS A 185 -20.27 8.14 15.87
N ASP A 186 -21.46 7.92 15.29
CA ASP A 186 -22.11 6.61 15.24
C ASP A 186 -21.30 5.60 14.41
N PHE A 187 -21.48 4.31 14.67
CA PHE A 187 -20.71 3.22 14.03
C PHE A 187 -20.68 3.31 12.49
N ASN A 188 -21.81 3.58 11.84
CA ASN A 188 -21.86 3.69 10.38
C ASN A 188 -21.02 4.87 9.85
N GLN A 189 -20.99 5.99 10.58
CA GLN A 189 -20.15 7.14 10.23
C GLN A 189 -18.68 6.87 10.57
N ALA A 190 -18.39 6.23 11.70
CA ALA A 190 -17.03 5.86 12.10
C ALA A 190 -16.37 4.90 11.10
N VAL A 191 -17.11 3.92 10.58
CA VAL A 191 -16.63 3.01 9.53
C VAL A 191 -16.39 3.74 8.21
N LEU A 192 -17.17 4.78 7.91
CA LEU A 192 -17.03 5.55 6.67
C LEU A 192 -15.86 6.53 6.73
N ILE A 193 -15.80 7.31 7.80
CA ILE A 193 -14.77 8.33 8.06
C ILE A 193 -13.43 7.66 8.35
N GLY A 194 -13.45 6.47 8.95
CA GLY A 194 -12.25 5.70 9.25
C GLY A 194 -11.49 5.20 8.02
N GLU A 195 -12.01 5.48 6.81
CA GLU A 195 -11.57 5.03 5.49
C GLU A 195 -11.52 3.49 5.39
N PRO A 196 -12.23 2.85 4.43
CA PRO A 196 -12.36 1.41 4.36
C PRO A 196 -11.08 0.74 3.82
N PHE A 197 -9.93 0.92 4.47
CA PHE A 197 -8.67 0.23 4.14
C PHE A 197 -8.82 -1.28 4.16
N TRP A 198 -9.81 -1.80 4.88
CA TRP A 198 -10.17 -3.20 4.82
C TRP A 198 -10.49 -3.67 3.39
N ALA A 199 -11.02 -2.82 2.51
CA ALA A 199 -11.23 -3.13 1.10
C ALA A 199 -9.90 -3.39 0.37
N SER A 200 -8.84 -2.66 0.73
CA SER A 200 -7.50 -2.89 0.20
C SER A 200 -6.81 -4.14 0.74
N LEU A 201 -7.33 -4.74 1.83
CA LEU A 201 -6.81 -6.02 2.31
C LEU A 201 -7.09 -7.15 1.34
N ILE A 202 -8.23 -7.12 0.64
CA ILE A 202 -8.63 -8.18 -0.30
C ILE A 202 -7.57 -8.39 -1.40
N PRO A 203 -7.16 -7.37 -2.18
CA PRO A 203 -6.12 -7.56 -3.17
C PRO A 203 -4.80 -8.00 -2.52
N ILE A 204 -4.36 -7.36 -1.44
CA ILE A 204 -3.05 -7.66 -0.83
C ILE A 204 -3.01 -9.11 -0.27
N THR A 205 -4.08 -9.58 0.35
CA THR A 205 -4.20 -10.93 0.89
C THR A 205 -4.36 -11.99 -0.19
N LEU A 206 -5.12 -11.74 -1.26
CA LEU A 206 -5.18 -12.65 -2.40
C LEU A 206 -3.79 -12.86 -3.03
N PHE A 207 -3.02 -11.78 -3.14
CA PHE A 207 -1.65 -11.87 -3.67
C PHE A 207 -0.69 -12.62 -2.74
N SER A 208 -0.85 -12.52 -1.42
CA SER A 208 -0.02 -13.25 -0.46
C SER A 208 -0.25 -14.78 -0.48
N LEU A 209 -1.44 -15.23 -0.89
CA LEU A 209 -1.79 -16.65 -0.96
C LEU A 209 -1.16 -17.39 -2.15
N SER A 210 -0.76 -16.67 -3.21
CA SER A 210 -0.34 -17.28 -4.48
C SER A 210 1.00 -18.04 -4.42
N ASP A 211 1.87 -17.72 -3.46
CA ASP A 211 3.20 -18.36 -3.30
C ASP A 211 3.46 -18.90 -1.88
N TYR A 212 2.43 -19.02 -1.03
CA TYR A 212 2.61 -19.50 0.34
C TYR A 212 3.00 -20.98 0.37
N LYS A 213 4.31 -21.27 0.26
CA LYS A 213 4.87 -22.58 0.59
C LYS A 213 4.76 -22.78 2.09
N VAL A 214 3.64 -23.39 2.49
CA VAL A 214 3.28 -23.85 3.85
C VAL A 214 4.44 -24.61 4.55
N ASP A 215 5.40 -25.14 3.78
CA ASP A 215 6.56 -25.89 4.28
C ASP A 215 7.48 -25.13 5.26
N ARG A 216 7.54 -23.78 5.25
CA ARG A 216 8.47 -23.04 6.13
C ARG A 216 7.95 -22.82 7.56
N PHE A 217 6.64 -22.71 7.77
CA PHE A 217 6.04 -22.55 9.11
C PHE A 217 5.78 -23.88 9.82
N LEU A 218 5.77 -25.00 9.09
CA LEU A 218 5.66 -26.36 9.65
C LEU A 218 7.01 -26.94 10.14
N GLY A 219 8.06 -26.12 10.28
CA GLY A 219 9.30 -26.57 10.89
C GLY A 219 10.05 -27.65 10.09
N LYS A 220 10.03 -27.61 8.76
CA LYS A 220 11.06 -28.31 7.98
C LYS A 220 12.39 -27.60 8.20
N VAL A 221 13.08 -28.05 9.24
CA VAL A 221 14.50 -27.81 9.51
C VAL A 221 15.26 -27.92 8.20
N MET A 222 16.09 -26.92 7.90
CA MET A 222 17.02 -26.98 6.78
C MET A 222 17.71 -28.36 6.79
N PRO A 223 17.71 -29.15 5.71
CA PRO A 223 18.56 -30.32 5.67
C PRO A 223 20.00 -29.83 5.80
N ILE A 224 20.60 -30.11 6.95
CA ILE A 224 22.02 -29.94 7.20
C ILE A 224 22.72 -30.92 6.27
N GLY A 225 23.41 -30.38 5.26
CA GLY A 225 24.54 -30.99 4.56
C GLY A 225 24.27 -32.28 3.78
N LYS A 226 24.55 -32.23 2.48
CA LYS A 226 25.67 -32.94 1.86
C LYS A 226 26.15 -32.16 0.65
#